data_AF-A0A9X1PIJ2-F1
#
_entry.id   AF-A0A9X1PIJ2-F1
#
_cell.length_a   1.000
_cell.length_b   1.000
_cell.length_c   1.000
_cell.angle_alpha   90.00
_cell.angle_beta   90.00
_cell.angle_gamma   90.00
#
_symmetry.space_group_name_H-M   'P 1'
#
loop_
_entity.id
_entity.type
_entity.pdbx_description
1 polymer ?
#
loop_
_entity_poly.entity_id
_entity_poly.type
_entity_poly.pdbx_seq_one_letter_code
_entity_poly.pdbx_strand_id
1 'polypeptide(L)'
;MALEGYHFIREIEKFNTDSYIPHLGWIATTITTLKIYSRFDSPFFYLHDEVQDRLSEFLTEDPKKLKSKQEYDKVMKAYHIFRGV
;
A
#
# COMPACT_ATOMS: atom_id res chain seq x y z
N MET A 1 0.48 10.12 -11.49
CA MET A 1 0.90 11.34 -10.75
C MET A 1 1.43 10.90 -9.40
N ALA A 2 2.56 11.44 -8.93
CA ALA A 2 3.01 11.17 -7.56
C ALA A 2 2.30 12.14 -6.60
N LEU A 3 1.62 11.62 -5.58
CA LEU A 3 0.91 12.40 -4.57
C LEU A 3 1.60 12.16 -3.24
N GLU A 4 2.02 13.24 -2.58
CA GLU A 4 2.69 13.18 -1.27
C GLU A 4 3.97 12.31 -1.25
N GLY A 5 4.63 12.13 -2.40
CA GLY A 5 5.82 11.25 -2.54
C GLY A 5 5.48 9.77 -2.76
N TYR A 6 4.22 9.44 -3.03
CA TYR A 6 3.73 8.10 -3.33
C TYR A 6 3.24 8.00 -4.77
N HIS A 7 3.68 6.97 -5.48
CA HIS A 7 3.37 6.76 -6.88
C HIS A 7 2.72 5.39 -7.09
N PHE A 8 1.40 5.37 -7.26
CA PHE A 8 0.67 4.17 -7.66
C PHE A 8 0.91 3.88 -9.15
N ILE A 9 1.37 2.66 -9.42
CA ILE A 9 1.79 2.24 -10.76
C ILE A 9 0.61 1.55 -11.46
N ARG A 10 0.07 0.51 -10.84
CA ARG A 10 -0.97 -0.35 -11.42
C ARG A 10 -1.65 -1.21 -10.36
N GLU A 11 -2.79 -1.76 -10.74
CA GLU A 11 -3.44 -2.86 -10.01
C GLU A 11 -2.83 -4.21 -10.44
N ILE A 12 -2.70 -5.12 -9.48
CA ILE A 12 -2.24 -6.49 -9.68
C ILE A 12 -3.48 -7.38 -9.74
N GLU A 13 -3.80 -7.89 -10.93
CA GLU A 13 -5.02 -8.70 -11.16
C GLU A 13 -4.96 -10.09 -10.52
N LYS A 14 -3.75 -10.63 -10.33
CA LYS A 14 -3.51 -11.95 -9.72
C LYS A 14 -2.42 -11.83 -8.69
N PHE A 15 -2.82 -11.87 -7.42
CA PHE A 15 -1.90 -11.83 -6.29
C PHE A 15 -2.23 -12.94 -5.30
N ASN A 16 -1.22 -13.40 -4.58
CA ASN A 16 -1.38 -14.30 -3.44
C ASN A 16 -0.74 -13.63 -2.23
N THR A 17 -1.58 -13.22 -1.27
CA THR A 17 -1.18 -12.51 -0.04
C THR A 17 -0.16 -13.28 0.82
N ASP A 18 -0.12 -14.62 0.75
CA ASP A 18 0.88 -15.45 1.44
C ASP A 18 2.32 -15.16 0.98
N SER A 19 2.48 -14.63 -0.24
CA SER A 19 3.79 -14.24 -0.78
C SER A 19 4.21 -12.83 -0.35
N TYR A 20 3.40 -12.13 0.44
CA TYR A 20 3.61 -10.74 0.84
C TYR A 20 3.80 -10.61 2.34
N ILE A 21 4.67 -9.68 2.74
CA ILE A 21 4.97 -9.42 4.14
C ILE A 21 4.27 -8.11 4.54
N PRO A 22 3.41 -8.11 5.58
CA PRO A 22 2.78 -6.89 6.04
C PRO A 22 3.85 -5.88 6.48
N HIS A 23 3.86 -4.71 5.85
CA HIS A 23 4.92 -3.71 6.06
C HIS A 23 4.82 -3.03 7.43
N LEU A 24 3.61 -2.99 8.01
CA LEU A 24 3.34 -2.33 9.28
C LEU A 24 2.63 -3.28 10.24
N GLY A 25 3.38 -3.80 11.21
CA GLY A 25 2.84 -4.72 12.24
C GLY A 25 1.71 -4.13 13.09
N TRP A 26 1.62 -2.80 13.22
CA TRP A 26 0.53 -2.12 13.93
C TRP A 26 -0.74 -1.92 13.06
N ILE A 27 -0.60 -2.00 11.74
CA ILE A 27 -1.74 -1.96 10.80
C ILE A 27 -2.38 -3.34 10.67
N ALA A 28 -1.60 -4.41 10.84
CA ALA A 28 -2.14 -5.76 10.97
C ALA A 28 -3.09 -5.90 12.17
N THR A 29 -2.94 -5.08 13.21
CA THR A 29 -3.77 -5.07 14.42
C THR A 29 -4.91 -4.04 14.41
N THR A 30 -4.90 -3.12 13.44
CA THR A 30 -5.96 -2.10 13.32
C THR A 30 -7.05 -2.64 12.39
N ILE A 31 -8.32 -2.40 12.70
CA ILE A 31 -9.48 -2.74 11.86
C ILE A 31 -9.50 -1.78 10.66
N THR A 32 -8.45 -1.80 9.86
CA THR A 32 -8.33 -1.06 8.61
C THR A 32 -8.36 -2.07 7.49
N THR A 33 -9.32 -1.91 6.59
CA THR A 33 -9.52 -2.78 5.42
C THR A 33 -8.46 -2.56 4.34
N LEU A 34 -7.63 -1.53 4.48
CA LEU A 34 -6.50 -1.25 3.61
C LEU A 34 -5.22 -1.65 4.33
N LYS A 35 -4.40 -2.50 3.72
CA LYS A 35 -3.16 -3.03 4.31
C LYS A 35 -2.00 -2.85 3.36
N ILE A 36 -0.88 -2.32 3.88
CA ILE A 36 0.35 -2.17 3.09
C ILE A 36 1.22 -3.40 3.31
N TYR A 37 1.65 -3.95 2.19
CA TYR A 37 2.53 -5.09 2.07
C TYR A 37 3.81 -4.70 1.35
N SER A 38 4.84 -5.49 1.60
CA SER A 38 6.13 -5.43 0.92
C SER A 38 6.57 -6.84 0.55
N ARG A 39 7.43 -6.97 -0.45
CA ARG A 39 8.00 -8.25 -0.87
C ARG A 39 9.51 -8.19 -0.74
N PHE A 40 10.12 -9.29 -0.30
CA PHE A 40 11.57 -9.33 -0.08
C PHE A 40 12.37 -9.23 -1.39
N ASP A 41 11.78 -9.67 -2.50
CA ASP A 41 12.37 -9.66 -3.84
C ASP A 41 11.98 -8.44 -4.68
N SER A 42 11.36 -7.43 -4.09
CA SER A 42 10.78 -6.30 -4.82
C SER A 42 11.02 -4.97 -4.11
N PRO A 43 11.40 -3.91 -4.84
CA PRO A 43 11.48 -2.56 -4.28
C PRO A 43 10.09 -1.90 -4.14
N PHE A 44 9.03 -2.56 -4.62
CA PHE A 44 7.67 -2.03 -4.61
C PHE A 44 6.92 -2.33 -3.32
N PHE A 45 5.99 -1.44 -3.02
CA PHE A 45 4.98 -1.63 -1.98
C PHE A 45 3.65 -1.99 -2.61
N TYR A 46 2.83 -2.67 -1.84
CA TYR A 46 1.55 -3.19 -2.31
C TYR A 46 0.46 -2.82 -1.33
N LEU A 47 -0.53 -2.06 -1.77
CA LEU A 47 -1.69 -1.73 -0.96
C LEU A 47 -2.82 -2.70 -1.29
N HIS A 48 -3.21 -3.51 -0.32
CA HIS A 48 -4.33 -4.43 -0.44
C HIS A 48 -5.59 -3.79 0.15
N ASP A 49 -6.64 -3.72 -0.66
CA ASP A 49 -8.00 -3.39 -0.25
C ASP A 49 -8.77 -4.69 -0.02
N GLU A 50 -8.94 -5.07 1.25
CA GLU A 50 -9.64 -6.28 1.67
C GLU A 50 -11.16 -6.22 1.41
N VAL A 51 -11.74 -5.03 1.25
CA VAL A 51 -13.17 -4.91 0.93
C VAL A 51 -13.43 -5.29 -0.52
N GLN A 52 -12.55 -4.83 -1.41
CA GLN A 52 -12.69 -5.03 -2.86
C GLN A 52 -11.87 -6.21 -3.39
N ASP A 53 -11.04 -6.83 -2.54
CA ASP A 53 -10.06 -7.87 -2.89
C ASP A 53 -9.12 -7.42 -4.01
N ARG A 54 -8.52 -6.23 -3.83
CA ARG A 54 -7.67 -5.58 -4.85
C ARG A 54 -6.30 -5.25 -4.30
N LEU A 55 -5.27 -5.53 -5.09
CA LEU A 55 -3.90 -5.18 -4.73
C LEU A 55 -3.35 -4.14 -5.70
N SER A 56 -2.93 -2.99 -5.19
CA SER A 56 -2.32 -1.92 -5.99
C SER A 56 -0.83 -1.79 -5.67
N GLU A 57 -0.01 -1.83 -6.71
CA GLU A 57 1.44 -1.65 -6.64
C GLU A 57 1.80 -0.16 -6.63
N PHE A 58 2.64 0.25 -5.68
CA PHE A 58 3.10 1.63 -5.57
C PHE A 58 4.57 1.74 -5.15
N LEU A 59 5.18 2.87 -5.49
CA LEU A 59 6.51 3.27 -5.05
C LEU A 59 6.41 4.43 -4.05
N THR A 60 7.43 4.54 -3.22
CA THR A 60 7.69 5.73 -2.41
C THR A 60 9.13 6.15 -2.59
N GLU A 61 9.37 7.45 -2.57
CA GLU A 61 10.73 8.01 -2.62
C GLU A 61 11.51 7.75 -1.32
N ASP A 62 10.81 7.51 -0.22
CA ASP A 62 11.43 7.27 1.09
C ASP A 62 10.72 6.15 1.88
N PRO A 63 11.08 4.88 1.65
CA PRO A 63 10.45 3.74 2.31
C PRO A 63 10.62 3.73 3.83
N LYS A 64 11.56 4.50 4.39
CA LYS A 64 11.76 4.58 5.84
C LYS A 64 10.65 5.38 6.52
N LYS A 65 9.94 6.23 5.79
CA LYS A 65 8.84 7.06 6.28
C LYS A 65 7.54 6.29 6.48
N LEU A 66 7.37 5.15 5.80
CA LEU A 66 6.22 4.22 5.93
C LEU A 66 6.15 3.50 7.29
N LYS A 67 6.53 4.16 8.40
CA LYS A 67 6.48 3.67 9.77
C LYS A 67 5.46 4.42 10.64
N SER A 68 5.02 5.58 10.17
CA SER A 68 4.16 6.49 10.92
C SER A 68 2.73 6.48 10.38
N LYS A 69 1.74 6.69 11.27
CA LYS A 69 0.33 6.82 10.88
C LYS A 69 0.08 7.94 9.87
N GLN A 70 0.76 9.09 10.02
CA GLN A 70 0.65 10.20 9.07
C GLN A 70 1.03 9.80 7.64
N GLU A 71 2.05 8.97 7.48
CA GLU A 71 2.51 8.52 6.16
C GLU A 71 1.55 7.48 5.58
N TYR A 72 0.98 6.63 6.43
CA TYR A 72 -0.12 5.75 6.03
C TYR A 72 -1.35 6.55 5.54
N ASP A 73 -1.79 7.59 6.27
CA ASP A 73 -2.90 8.45 5.85
C ASP A 73 -2.64 9.12 4.49
N LYS A 74 -1.39 9.50 4.20
CA LYS A 74 -0.99 10.03 2.88
C LYS A 74 -1.09 8.98 1.78
N VAL A 75 -0.64 7.74 2.03
CA VAL A 75 -0.81 6.63 1.08
C VAL A 75 -2.29 6.39 0.79
N MET A 76 -3.15 6.39 1.81
CA MET A 76 -4.60 6.22 1.62
C MET A 76 -5.18 7.32 0.74
N LYS A 77 -4.83 8.60 1.01
CA LYS A 77 -5.28 9.73 0.18
C LYS A 77 -4.82 9.59 -1.27
N ALA A 78 -3.56 9.22 -1.49
CA ALA A 78 -3.02 8.99 -2.82
C ALA A 78 -3.73 7.82 -3.53
N TYR A 79 -4.10 6.77 -2.81
CA TYR A 79 -4.87 5.63 -3.32
C TYR A 79 -6.28 6.02 -3.76
N HIS A 80 -7.03 6.77 -2.93
CA HIS A 80 -8.37 7.25 -3.28
C HIS A 80 -8.36 8.06 -4.58
N ILE A 81 -7.39 8.97 -4.72
CA ILE A 81 -7.22 9.77 -5.94
C ILE A 81 -6.85 8.88 -7.14
N PHE A 82 -5.92 7.92 -6.96
CA PHE A 82 -5.53 6.98 -8.02
C PHE A 82 -6.73 6.16 -8.53
N ARG A 83 -7.62 5.74 -7.63
CA ARG A 83 -8.83 4.99 -7.97
C ARG A 83 -9.95 5.86 -8.53
N GLY A 84 -9.83 7.19 -8.42
CA GLY A 84 -10.87 8.13 -8.85
C GLY A 84 -12.14 8.05 -8.01
N VAL A 85 -12.02 7.70 -6.72
CA VAL A 85 -13.13 7.61 -5.75
C VAL A 85 -13.17 8.86 -4.88
#